data_AF-A0A2N2S542-F1
#
_entry.id   AF-A0A2N2S542-F1
#
_cell.length_a   1.000
_cell.length_b   1.000
_cell.length_c   1.000
_cell.angle_alpha   90.00
_cell.angle_beta   90.00
_cell.angle_gamma   90.00
#
_symmetry.space_group_name_H-M   'P 1'
#
loop_
_entity.id
_entity.type
_entity.pdbx_description
1 polymer ?
#
loop_
_entity_poly.entity_id
_entity_poly.type
_entity_poly.pdbx_seq_one_letter_code
_entity_poly.pdbx_strand_id
1 'polypeptide(L)' 'RLQADYPLWRDFAYEYEHDRLAIDLINGSPLLRLWVDDAGARPQDLDALAVADETSWREQRIPFLLYP' A
#
# COMPACT_ATOMS: atom_id res chain seq x y z
N ARG A 1 4.54 -2.61 27.19
CA ARG A 1 4.90 -1.17 27.20
C ARG A 1 5.06 -0.74 25.75
N LEU A 2 4.50 0.40 25.33
CA LEU A 2 4.67 0.90 23.96
C LEU A 2 6.13 1.37 23.77
N GLN A 3 6.72 1.09 22.60
CA GLN A 3 8.08 1.48 22.21
C GLN A 3 7.98 2.47 21.05
N ALA A 4 8.01 3.77 21.36
CA ALA A 4 7.82 4.83 20.38
C ALA A 4 9.00 4.98 19.39
N ASP A 5 10.17 4.50 19.80
CA ASP A 5 11.42 4.49 19.02
C ASP A 5 11.61 3.22 18.19
N TYR A 6 10.67 2.28 18.25
CA TYR A 6 10.77 1.06 17.47
C TYR A 6 10.60 1.38 15.98
N PRO A 7 11.57 0.98 15.11
CA PRO A 7 11.42 1.17 13.68
C PRO A 7 10.15 0.49 13.17
N LEU A 8 9.29 1.27 12.53
CA LEU A 8 8.00 0.77 12.01
C LEU A 8 8.23 -0.25 10.88
N TRP A 9 9.17 0.06 9.99
CA TRP A 9 9.50 -0.80 8.86
C TRP A 9 10.69 -1.66 9.18
N ARG A 10 10.59 -2.93 8.77
CA ARG A 10 11.70 -3.85 8.86
C ARG A 10 12.50 -3.81 7.57
N ASP A 11 13.81 -3.68 7.71
CA ASP A 11 14.77 -3.64 6.61
C ASP A 11 15.59 -4.94 6.63
N PHE A 12 15.03 -5.99 6.01
CA PHE A 12 15.68 -7.28 5.81
C PHE A 12 15.23 -7.86 4.46
N ALA A 13 16.03 -8.75 3.89
CA ALA A 13 15.70 -9.41 2.62
C ALA A 13 14.36 -10.15 2.73
N TYR A 14 13.42 -9.79 1.85
CA TYR A 14 12.10 -10.40 1.80
C TYR A 14 12.07 -11.43 0.67
N GLU A 15 12.12 -12.71 1.03
CA GLU A 15 12.28 -13.81 0.08
C GLU A 15 13.51 -13.61 -0.82
N TYR A 16 13.30 -13.29 -2.11
CA TYR A 16 14.36 -13.04 -3.09
C TYR A 16 14.57 -11.55 -3.37
N GLU A 17 13.78 -10.67 -2.75
CA GLU A 17 13.92 -9.22 -2.85
C GLU A 17 14.89 -8.71 -1.78
N HIS A 18 15.86 -7.92 -2.22
CA HIS A 18 16.95 -7.42 -1.38
C HIS A 18 17.10 -5.90 -1.44
N ASP A 19 16.46 -5.25 -2.43
CA ASP A 19 16.66 -3.82 -2.70
C ASP A 19 15.46 -2.98 -2.23
N ARG A 20 14.28 -3.59 -2.10
CA ARG A 20 13.04 -2.92 -1.68
C ARG A 20 12.61 -3.38 -0.31
N LEU A 21 12.08 -2.44 0.49
CA LEU A 21 11.36 -2.78 1.71
C LEU A 21 10.18 -3.69 1.39
N ALA A 22 9.93 -4.68 2.23
CA ALA A 22 8.86 -5.66 2.05
C ALA A 22 7.48 -5.00 1.81
N ILE A 23 7.20 -3.89 2.49
CA ILE A 23 5.94 -3.14 2.33
C ILE A 23 5.78 -2.55 0.93
N ASP A 24 6.85 -2.03 0.33
CA ASP A 24 6.84 -1.45 -1.01
C ASP A 24 6.73 -2.55 -2.07
N LEU A 25 7.36 -3.71 -1.81
CA LEU A 25 7.26 -4.88 -2.68
C LEU A 25 5.82 -5.41 -2.71
N ILE A 26 5.23 -5.67 -1.54
CA ILE A 26 3.90 -6.27 -1.40
C ILE A 26 2.83 -5.35 -2.01
N ASN A 27 2.94 -4.05 -1.82
CA ASN A 27 1.98 -3.07 -2.34
C ASN A 27 2.32 -2.55 -3.73
N GLY A 28 3.42 -3.03 -4.33
CA GLY A 28 3.85 -2.65 -5.67
C GLY A 28 4.32 -1.19 -5.81
N SER A 29 4.34 -0.40 -4.74
CA SER A 29 4.75 1.00 -4.73
C SER A 29 5.05 1.49 -3.30
N PRO A 30 5.78 2.60 -3.15
CA PRO A 30 6.00 3.22 -1.83
C PRO A 30 4.79 4.01 -1.31
N LEU A 31 3.72 4.18 -2.09
CA LEU A 31 2.63 5.11 -1.75
C LEU A 31 1.97 4.79 -0.40
N LEU A 32 1.71 3.50 -0.13
CA LEU A 32 1.12 3.10 1.15
C LEU A 32 2.07 3.40 2.31
N ARG A 33 3.36 3.07 2.16
CA ARG A 33 4.37 3.33 3.19
C ARG A 33 4.48 4.83 3.47
N LEU A 34 4.53 5.65 2.42
CA LEU A 34 4.63 7.11 2.55
C LEU A 34 3.39 7.72 3.22
N TRP A 35 2.19 7.18 2.97
CA TRP A 35 0.99 7.58 3.70
C TRP A 35 1.07 7.22 5.19
N VAL A 36 1.59 6.03 5.54
CA VAL A 36 1.78 5.64 6.94
C VAL A 36 2.88 6.49 7.62
N ASP A 37 3.94 6.84 6.89
CA ASP A 37 5.07 7.63 7.41
C ASP A 37 4.69 9.10 7.67
N ASP A 38 3.65 9.62 7.00
CA ASP A 38 3.17 10.98 7.21
C ASP A 38 2.33 11.09 8.48
N ALA A 39 2.91 11.69 9.52
CA ALA A 39 2.23 11.94 10.80
C ALA A 39 1.00 12.88 10.69
N GLY A 40 0.87 13.63 9.59
CA GLY A 40 -0.28 14.49 9.30
C GLY A 40 -1.37 13.81 8.47
N ALA A 41 -1.07 12.64 7.88
CA ALA A 41 -2.00 11.94 7.03
C ALA A 41 -3.20 11.40 7.82
N ARG A 42 -4.33 11.35 7.12
CA ARG A 42 -5.61 10.86 7.63
C ARG A 42 -6.01 9.63 6.85
N PRO A 43 -6.88 8.77 7.40
CA PRO A 43 -7.43 7.63 6.67
C PRO A 43 -8.03 8.00 5.29
N GLN A 44 -8.68 9.16 5.20
CA GLN A 44 -9.31 9.62 3.94
C GLN A 44 -8.30 9.94 2.84
N ASP A 45 -7.05 10.26 3.19
CA ASP A 45 -6.01 10.53 2.20
C ASP A 45 -5.63 9.23 1.47
N LEU A 46 -5.62 8.10 2.19
CA LEU A 46 -5.43 6.78 1.57
C LEU A 46 -6.63 6.39 0.70
N ASP A 47 -7.87 6.64 1.17
CA ASP A 47 -9.06 6.38 0.37
C ASP A 47 -9.02 7.15 -0.95
N ALA A 48 -8.61 8.42 -0.92
CA ALA A 48 -8.45 9.24 -2.12
C ALA A 48 -7.40 8.68 -3.10
N LEU A 49 -6.30 8.12 -2.59
CA LEU A 49 -5.29 7.45 -3.42
C LEU A 49 -5.84 6.16 -4.06
N ALA A 50 -6.58 5.35 -3.31
CA ALA A 50 -7.08 4.05 -3.77
C ALA A 50 -8.28 4.16 -4.72
N VAL A 51 -9.19 5.10 -4.51
CA VAL A 51 -10.46 5.21 -5.25
C VAL A 51 -10.27 5.34 -6.76
N ALA A 52 -9.22 6.04 -7.21
CA ALA A 52 -8.93 6.18 -8.64
C ALA A 52 -8.67 4.83 -9.31
N ASP A 53 -7.79 4.02 -8.71
CA ASP A 53 -7.44 2.69 -9.23
C ASP A 53 -8.59 1.71 -9.06
N GLU A 54 -9.32 1.76 -7.93
CA GLU A 54 -10.51 0.93 -7.72
C GLU A 54 -11.59 1.20 -8.76
N THR A 55 -11.84 2.47 -9.08
CA THR A 55 -12.82 2.87 -10.10
C THR A 55 -12.37 2.37 -11.47
N SER A 56 -11.11 2.61 -11.83
CA SER A 56 -10.55 2.13 -13.10
C SER A 56 -10.61 0.60 -13.21
N TRP A 57 -10.26 -0.12 -12.14
CA TRP A 57 -10.32 -1.57 -12.12
C TRP A 57 -11.75 -2.10 -12.25
N ARG A 58 -12.72 -1.47 -11.56
CA ARG A 58 -14.15 -1.82 -11.69
C ARG A 58 -14.63 -1.70 -13.12
N GLU A 59 -14.23 -0.65 -13.85
CA GLU A 59 -14.58 -0.47 -15.26
C GLU A 59 -13.88 -1.51 -16.16
N GLN A 60 -12.57 -1.67 -15.98
CA GLN A 60 -11.74 -2.58 -16.79
C GLN A 60 -12.18 -4.04 -16.67
N ARG A 61 -12.67 -4.46 -15.49
CA ARG A 61 -13.09 -5.84 -15.28
C ARG A 61 -14.47 -6.18 -15.85
N ILE A 62 -15.32 -5.19 -16.18
CA ILE A 62 -16.71 -5.40 -16.64
C ILE A 62 -16.81 -6.40 -17.81
N PRO A 63 -15.99 -6.31 -18.87
CA PRO A 63 -16.10 -7.22 -20.02
C PRO A 63 -15.79 -8.68 -19.68
N PHE A 64 -15.18 -8.96 -18.51
CA PHE A 64 -14.72 -10.28 -18.11
C PHE A 64 -15.60 -10.91 -17.00
N LEU A 65 -16.67 -10.23 -16.56
CA LEU A 65 -17.56 -10.76 -15.53
C LEU A 65 -18.46 -11.86 -16.10
N LEU A 66 -18.46 -13.02 -15.45
CA LEU A 66 -19.34 -14.15 -15.79
C LEU A 66 -20.61 -14.20 -14.93
N TYR A 67 -20.66 -13.38 -13.88
CA TYR A 67 -21.75 -13.33 -12.91
C TYR A 67 -22.04 -11.87 -12.56
N PRO A 68 -23.33 -11.52 -12.33
CA PRO A 68 -23.71 -10.25 -11.74
C PRO A 68 -23.01 -9.98 -10.40
#